data_AF-A0A644XRI6-F1
#
_entry.id   AF-A0A644XRI6-F1
#
_cell.length_a   1.000
_cell.length_b   1.000
_cell.length_c   1.000
_cell.angle_alpha   90.00
_cell.angle_beta   90.00
_cell.angle_gamma   90.00
#
_symmetry.space_group_name_H-M   'P 1'
#
loop_
_entity.id
_entity.type
_entity.pdbx_description
1 polymer ?
#
loop_
_entity_poly.entity_id
_entity_poly.type
_entity_poly.pdbx_seq_one_letter_code
_entity_poly.pdbx_strand_id
1 'polypeptide(L)'
;MDKEKFRIEAKQMIDNLVARIDEFESKKDNIKAGARKELEETLDTLKSKKELLKAKYDELTGSSEDKWEEAKEVFSSASESFKEGLGKIASLFK
;
A
#
# COMPACT_ATOMS: atom_id res chain seq x y z
N MET A 1 12.08 17.69 -3.75
CA MET A 1 12.28 16.34 -4.31
C MET A 1 11.80 16.36 -5.75
N ASP A 2 12.62 15.92 -6.69
CA ASP A 2 12.27 15.94 -8.12
C ASP A 2 11.16 14.96 -8.46
N LYS A 3 10.34 15.30 -9.47
CA LYS A 3 9.17 14.52 -9.89
C LYS A 3 9.52 13.09 -10.27
N GLU A 4 10.61 12.92 -11.03
CA GLU A 4 11.10 11.60 -11.45
C GLU A 4 11.55 10.76 -10.26
N LYS A 5 12.30 11.36 -9.33
CA LYS A 5 12.71 10.69 -8.09
C LYS A 5 11.49 10.24 -7.29
N PHE A 6 10.46 11.08 -7.19
CA PHE A 6 9.22 10.74 -6.49
C PHE A 6 8.50 9.57 -7.14
N ARG A 7 8.41 9.54 -8.48
CA ARG A 7 7.81 8.43 -9.22
C ARG A 7 8.56 7.12 -8.97
N ILE A 8 9.89 7.15 -8.97
CA ILE A 8 10.71 5.96 -8.68
C ILE A 8 10.45 5.46 -7.25
N GLU A 9 10.50 6.34 -6.26
CA GLU A 9 10.25 5.97 -4.86
C GLU A 9 8.82 5.48 -4.64
N ALA A 10 7.83 6.12 -5.27
CA ALA A 10 6.43 5.71 -5.22
C ALA A 10 6.22 4.29 -5.79
N LYS A 11 6.86 3.98 -6.92
CA LYS A 11 6.82 2.63 -7.49
C LYS A 11 7.48 1.61 -6.57
N GLN A 12 8.69 1.89 -6.09
CA GLN A 12 9.40 1.02 -5.16
C GLN A 12 8.60 0.78 -3.88
N MET A 13 7.92 1.81 -3.39
CA MET A 13 7.01 1.69 -2.26
C MET A 13 5.87 0.73 -2.60
N ILE A 14 5.15 0.91 -3.71
CA ILE A 14 4.08 0.00 -4.12
C ILE A 14 4.59 -1.45 -4.21
N ASP A 15 5.73 -1.67 -4.85
CA ASP A 15 6.32 -3.00 -4.99
C ASP A 15 6.63 -3.63 -3.62
N ASN A 16 7.19 -2.86 -2.69
CA ASN A 16 7.43 -3.31 -1.31
C ASN A 16 6.14 -3.64 -0.56
N LEU A 17 5.09 -2.84 -0.76
CA LEU A 17 3.78 -3.04 -0.16
C LEU A 17 3.13 -4.33 -0.69
N VAL A 18 3.23 -4.61 -1.98
CA VAL A 18 2.75 -5.86 -2.60
C VAL A 18 3.49 -7.05 -2.00
N ALA A 19 4.82 -7.01 -1.96
CA ALA A 19 5.63 -8.09 -1.39
C ALA A 19 5.25 -8.39 0.07
N ARG A 20 4.95 -7.36 0.87
CA ARG A 20 4.50 -7.54 2.26
C ARG A 20 3.10 -8.14 2.37
N ILE A 21 2.16 -7.77 1.49
CA ILE A 21 0.86 -8.46 1.42
C ILE A 21 1.09 -9.95 1.16
N ASP A 22 1.87 -10.28 0.14
CA ASP A 22 2.11 -11.66 -0.26
C ASP A 22 2.80 -12.46 0.87
N GLU A 23 3.74 -11.84 1.59
CA GLU A 23 4.36 -12.42 2.78
C GLU A 23 3.33 -12.74 3.87
N PHE A 24 2.43 -11.80 4.17
CA PHE A 24 1.39 -12.00 5.17
C PHE A 24 0.35 -13.04 4.74
N GLU A 25 0.00 -13.09 3.45
CA GLU A 25 -0.86 -14.14 2.91
C GLU A 25 -0.22 -15.53 3.07
N SER A 26 1.09 -15.65 2.82
CA SER A 26 1.81 -16.91 2.99
C SER A 26 1.94 -17.32 4.46
N LYS A 27 1.90 -16.36 5.39
CA LYS A 27 2.02 -16.62 6.83
C LYS A 27 0.68 -16.71 7.55
N LYS A 28 -0.45 -16.55 6.86
CA LYS A 28 -1.79 -16.53 7.48
C LYS A 28 -2.15 -17.80 8.25
N ASP A 29 -1.60 -18.93 7.84
CA ASP A 29 -1.82 -20.22 8.51
C ASP A 29 -0.92 -20.41 9.74
N ASN A 30 0.07 -19.52 9.95
CA ASN A 30 1.00 -19.56 11.09
C ASN A 30 0.51 -18.75 12.30
N ILE A 31 -0.64 -18.06 12.20
CA ILE A 31 -1.19 -17.26 13.31
C ILE A 31 -2.37 -17.96 14.00
N LYS A 32 -2.63 -17.57 15.25
CA LYS A 32 -3.72 -18.13 16.05
C LYS A 32 -5.07 -17.88 15.36
N ALA A 33 -6.00 -18.84 15.46
CA ALA A 33 -7.31 -18.78 14.80
C ALA A 33 -8.09 -17.47 15.10
N GLY A 34 -7.96 -16.91 16.30
CA GLY A 34 -8.59 -15.63 16.66
C GLY A 34 -8.03 -14.43 15.86
N ALA A 35 -6.73 -14.42 15.58
CA ALA A 35 -6.08 -13.37 14.80
C ALA A 35 -6.18 -13.62 13.28
N ARG A 36 -6.45 -14.87 12.85
CA ARG A 36 -6.62 -15.24 11.44
C ARG A 36 -7.72 -14.45 10.76
N LYS A 37 -8.88 -14.32 11.42
CA LYS A 37 -10.01 -13.58 10.85
C LYS A 37 -9.66 -12.10 10.65
N GLU A 38 -9.07 -11.46 11.66
CA GLU A 38 -8.63 -10.06 11.59
C GLU A 38 -7.56 -9.86 10.50
N LEU A 39 -6.63 -10.81 10.35
CA LEU A 39 -5.65 -10.82 9.27
C LEU A 39 -6.33 -10.89 7.90
N GLU A 40 -7.25 -11.84 7.69
CA GLU A 40 -7.95 -12.02 6.41
C GLU A 40 -8.76 -10.77 6.03
N GLU A 41 -9.51 -10.18 6.97
CA GLU A 41 -10.26 -8.93 6.76
C GLU A 41 -9.33 -7.75 6.43
N THR A 42 -8.21 -7.65 7.14
CA THR A 42 -7.23 -6.57 6.89
C THR A 42 -6.50 -6.78 5.57
N LEU A 43 -6.16 -8.02 5.20
CA LEU A 43 -5.55 -8.36 3.92
C LEU A 43 -6.47 -8.02 2.75
N ASP A 44 -7.76 -8.34 2.84
CA ASP A 44 -8.72 -8.01 1.79
C ASP A 44 -8.86 -6.49 1.60
N THR A 45 -8.91 -5.75 2.73
CA THR A 45 -8.87 -4.29 2.72
C THR A 45 -7.60 -3.77 2.07
N LEU A 46 -6.43 -4.33 2.40
CA LEU A 46 -5.15 -3.93 1.84
C LEU A 46 -5.04 -4.25 0.35
N LYS A 47 -5.57 -5.39 -0.12
CA LYS A 47 -5.63 -5.71 -1.54
C LYS A 47 -6.46 -4.68 -2.31
N SER A 48 -7.59 -4.26 -1.76
CA SER A 48 -8.41 -3.19 -2.36
C SER A 48 -7.65 -1.85 -2.38
N LYS A 49 -6.99 -1.49 -1.28
CA LYS A 49 -6.15 -0.28 -1.21
C LYS A 49 -4.93 -0.36 -2.14
N LYS A 50 -4.40 -1.55 -2.42
CA LYS A 50 -3.27 -1.78 -3.33
C LYS A 50 -3.65 -1.39 -4.75
N GLU A 51 -4.81 -1.84 -5.21
CA GLU A 51 -5.33 -1.51 -6.53
C GLU A 51 -5.63 -0.01 -6.65
N LEU A 52 -6.19 0.60 -5.60
CA LEU A 52 -6.36 2.05 -5.54
C LEU A 52 -5.02 2.80 -5.61
N LEU A 53 -4.02 2.35 -4.85
CA LEU A 53 -2.70 2.99 -4.81
C LEU A 53 -1.98 2.89 -6.17
N LYS A 54 -2.12 1.76 -6.87
CA LYS A 54 -1.64 1.61 -8.25
C LYS A 54 -2.33 2.57 -9.21
N ALA A 55 -3.66 2.67 -9.15
CA ALA A 55 -4.41 3.62 -9.97
C ALA A 55 -3.97 5.07 -9.69
N LYS A 56 -3.75 5.44 -8.42
CA LYS A 56 -3.23 6.77 -8.05
C LYS A 56 -1.80 7.02 -8.52
N TYR A 57 -0.97 5.99 -8.55
CA TYR A 57 0.36 6.07 -9.14
C TYR A 57 0.31 6.29 -10.66
N ASP A 58 -0.58 5.58 -11.36
CA ASP A 58 -0.77 5.77 -12.79
C ASP A 58 -1.27 7.21 -13.09
N GLU A 59 -2.24 7.72 -12.31
CA GLU A 59 -2.68 9.13 -12.37
C GLU A 59 -1.51 10.10 -12.14
N LEU A 60 -0.68 9.86 -11.11
CA LEU A 60 0.50 10.68 -10.79
C LEU A 60 1.54 10.69 -11.92
N THR A 61 1.77 9.55 -12.56
CA THR A 61 2.75 9.45 -13.67
C THR A 61 2.23 10.08 -14.96
N GLY A 62 0.92 10.04 -15.19
CA GLY A 62 0.25 10.71 -16.31
C GLY A 62 -0.08 12.17 -16.09
N SER A 63 0.03 12.69 -14.86
CA SER A 63 -0.34 14.06 -14.52
C SER A 63 0.61 15.10 -15.13
N SER A 64 0.00 16.17 -15.67
CA SER A 64 0.68 17.39 -16.11
C SER A 64 1.37 18.10 -14.96
N GLU A 65 2.25 19.05 -15.26
CA GLU A 65 2.98 19.80 -14.24
C GLU A 65 2.07 20.53 -13.26
N ASP A 66 0.99 21.13 -13.75
CA ASP A 66 0.03 21.90 -12.95
C ASP A 66 -0.79 21.04 -11.98
N LYS A 67 -0.94 19.74 -12.28
CA LYS A 67 -1.70 18.77 -11.48
C LYS A 67 -0.80 17.85 -10.66
N TRP A 68 0.51 17.96 -10.82
CA TRP A 68 1.45 17.03 -10.22
C TRP A 68 1.41 17.07 -8.69
N GLU A 69 1.31 18.26 -8.09
CA GLU A 69 1.29 18.39 -6.62
C GLU A 69 0.00 17.78 -6.03
N GLU A 70 -1.15 18.02 -6.66
CA GLU A 70 -2.43 17.39 -6.26
C GLU A 70 -2.37 15.87 -6.38
N ALA A 71 -1.90 15.35 -7.52
CA ALA A 71 -1.77 13.91 -7.72
C ALA A 71 -0.79 13.27 -6.73
N LYS A 72 0.29 13.98 -6.38
CA LYS A 72 1.27 13.57 -5.38
C LYS A 72 0.66 13.54 -3.98
N GLU A 73 -0.14 14.54 -3.62
CA GLU A 73 -0.83 14.57 -2.32
C GLU A 73 -1.80 13.40 -2.20
N VAL A 74 -2.65 13.19 -3.21
CA VAL A 74 -3.61 12.07 -3.25
C VAL A 74 -2.90 10.72 -3.17
N PHE A 75 -1.81 10.53 -3.92
CA PHE A 75 -0.99 9.32 -3.81
C PHE A 75 -0.41 9.16 -2.40
N SER A 76 0.14 10.24 -1.83
CA SER A 76 0.76 10.20 -0.50
C SER A 76 -0.25 9.81 0.57
N SER A 77 -1.45 10.39 0.57
CA SER A 77 -2.52 10.03 1.50
C SER A 77 -2.97 8.58 1.35
N ALA A 78 -3.14 8.09 0.10
CA ALA A 78 -3.46 6.69 -0.14
C ALA A 78 -2.36 5.75 0.38
N SER A 79 -1.10 6.15 0.18
CA SER A 79 0.09 5.41 0.60
C SER A 79 0.21 5.30 2.13
N GLU A 80 -0.16 6.36 2.85
CA GLU A 80 -0.17 6.41 4.32
C GLU A 80 -1.25 5.49 4.88
N SER A 81 -2.47 5.60 4.36
CA SER A 81 -3.59 4.73 4.78
C SER A 81 -3.31 3.24 4.52
N PHE A 82 -2.52 2.94 3.49
CA PHE A 82 -2.04 1.58 3.24
C PHE A 82 -1.01 1.15 4.30
N LYS A 83 0.01 1.98 4.57
CA LYS A 83 1.04 1.71 5.59
C LYS A 83 0.41 1.45 6.96
N GLU A 84 -0.62 2.20 7.34
CA GLU A 84 -1.37 1.97 8.58
C GLU A 84 -1.99 0.57 8.62
N GLY A 85 -2.61 0.13 7.52
CA GLY A 85 -3.20 -1.21 7.43
C GLY A 85 -2.14 -2.32 7.52
N LEU A 86 -0.97 -2.14 6.89
CA LEU A 86 0.15 -3.06 7.07
C LEU A 86 0.66 -3.08 8.51
N GLY A 87 0.71 -1.93 9.17
CA GLY A 87 1.12 -1.82 10.57
C GLY A 87 0.21 -2.64 11.49
N LYS A 88 -1.10 -2.63 11.23
CA LYS A 88 -2.08 -3.49 11.93
C LYS A 88 -1.77 -4.97 11.71
N ILE A 89 -1.58 -5.39 10.46
CA ILE A 89 -1.21 -6.79 10.17
C ILE A 89 0.10 -7.17 10.86
N ALA A 90 1.14 -6.35 10.74
CA ALA A 90 2.44 -6.63 11.33
C ALA A 90 2.35 -6.81 12.86
N SER A 91 1.40 -6.13 13.52
CA SER A 91 1.16 -6.30 14.97
C SER A 91 0.52 -7.65 15.33
N LEU A 92 -0.17 -8.32 14.41
CA LEU A 92 -0.74 -9.65 14.62
C LEU A 92 0.33 -10.76 14.61
N PHE A 93 1.51 -10.47 14.05
CA PHE A 93 2.65 -11.38 13.97
C PHE A 93 3.74 -11.12 15.02
N LYS A 94 3.55 -10.12 15.90
CA LYS A 94 4.44 -9.87 17.06
C LYS A 94 4.07 -10.77 18.22
#